data_AF-A0A9Q1HMV6-F1
#
_entry.id   AF-A0A9Q1HMV6-F1
#
_cell.length_a   1.000
_cell.length_b   1.000
_cell.length_c   1.000
_cell.angle_alpha   90.00
_cell.angle_beta   90.00
_cell.angle_gamma   90.00
#
_symmetry.space_group_name_H-M   'P 1'
#
loop_
_entity.id
_entity.type
_entity.pdbx_description
1 polymer ?
#
loop_
_entity_poly.entity_id
_entity_poly.type
_entity_poly.pdbx_seq_one_letter_code
_entity_poly.pdbx_strand_id
1 'polypeptide(L)'
;MGGQFSSPSARTLQEVTLQESIRYAPGDAVELWLNQLLCLDCLSVPRIVSGCPLPQSCELYYVNRDTLFCYHKASEAFLQRLMALYVSSHYKNSPNDLQLLSDAPAHHLFCLLPPVPPTQNSLPEVLAVVQVCLEGAISRQSILNSLSRGKKASGDLIPWTVSEQFQDPEFGSLSGGRVVRIAVNPDYQGMGYGSRTLQLLQLYYEGQFPCLEESEAPTHNITPVCSEAVDLLEEVVSPRKDLPPLLLKLSERPAERLDYLGVSYGMTSQLLKFWKRGGFVPVYMRQTPNDLTGEHSCVMLKELNSEQEQGQWLSAFWKDFRRRFLSLLSYQFRHFPPSLALNILQNRAAKEDVPQALSRPVLAAQFSPYDLKRLEMYSRNMVDYHLVMDMIPAVARMFFLKQLGPVSLSTAQCALLLGIGLQHKTVDDLEKEISLPSGQIMGLFNRLIRKVVQFFSSIQEKAVEAEMVASKDIAMEPTARTLSDDLDEAAREFQEKQKKDLEQIKEMDLTQYMIRGDDEEWDQVLKKAGHSAIVSIKSDRKRKLGGEKAEQWQNKKTKKHGKDKKGKSGKFGK
;
A
#
# COMPACT_ATOMS: atom_id res chain seq x y z
N MET A 1 59.54 9.43 -6.76
CA MET A 1 59.14 10.30 -5.63
C MET A 1 58.66 11.62 -6.24
N GLY A 2 57.46 12.15 -6.06
CA GLY A 2 56.20 11.70 -5.50
C GLY A 2 55.18 12.68 -6.09
N GLY A 3 54.16 12.19 -6.78
CA GLY A 3 53.11 13.04 -7.36
C GLY A 3 52.28 13.63 -6.23
N GLN A 4 52.39 14.94 -6.01
CA GLN A 4 51.46 15.68 -5.17
C GLN A 4 50.12 15.78 -5.93
N PHE A 5 49.19 14.89 -5.56
CA PHE A 5 47.77 15.13 -5.81
C PHE A 5 47.38 16.37 -5.02
N SER A 6 47.12 17.48 -5.72
CA SER A 6 46.51 18.66 -5.13
C SER A 6 45.10 18.30 -4.66
N SER A 7 44.87 18.36 -3.35
CA SER A 7 43.55 18.29 -2.73
C SER A 7 42.62 19.35 -3.34
N PRO A 8 41.32 19.08 -3.54
CA PRO A 8 40.39 20.08 -4.04
C PRO A 8 40.34 21.26 -3.05
N SER A 9 40.63 22.46 -3.56
CA SER A 9 40.53 23.73 -2.83
C SER A 9 39.20 23.80 -2.06
N ALA A 10 39.27 23.92 -0.74
CA ALA A 10 38.10 24.11 0.10
C ALA A 10 37.42 25.42 -0.30
N ARG A 11 36.19 25.33 -0.84
CA ARG A 11 35.39 26.51 -1.20
C ARG A 11 35.17 27.35 0.07
N THR A 12 35.67 28.59 0.09
CA THR A 12 35.42 29.54 1.17
C THR A 12 34.10 30.26 0.92
N LEU A 13 33.19 30.23 1.89
CA LEU A 13 31.97 31.04 1.88
C LEU A 13 32.31 32.40 2.51
N GLN A 14 32.15 33.47 1.75
CA GLN A 14 32.26 34.85 2.24
C GLN A 14 30.86 35.49 2.14
N GLU A 15 30.30 35.85 3.28
CA GLU A 15 29.00 36.53 3.37
C GLU A 15 29.23 38.04 3.38
N VAL A 16 28.54 38.77 2.50
CA VAL A 16 28.58 40.23 2.41
C VAL A 16 27.15 40.76 2.53
N THR A 17 26.91 41.61 3.53
CA THR A 17 25.60 42.22 3.80
C THR A 17 25.62 43.70 3.42
N LEU A 18 24.64 44.14 2.64
CA LEU A 18 24.45 45.54 2.29
C LEU A 18 23.30 46.12 3.12
N GLN A 19 23.59 47.17 3.91
CA GLN A 19 22.61 47.81 4.80
C GLN A 19 22.25 49.23 4.37
N GLU A 20 23.09 49.89 3.56
CA GLU A 20 22.84 51.26 3.12
C GLU A 20 21.84 51.31 1.96
N SER A 21 20.75 52.07 2.15
CA SER A 21 19.74 52.30 1.13
C SER A 21 20.25 53.27 0.06
N ILE A 22 19.90 53.03 -1.21
CA ILE A 22 20.20 53.96 -2.31
C ILE A 22 19.07 54.96 -2.60
N ARG A 23 17.88 54.77 -2.01
CA ARG A 23 16.67 55.55 -2.34
C ARG A 23 16.38 56.64 -1.31
N TYR A 24 16.69 56.40 -0.05
CA TYR A 24 16.43 57.29 1.08
C TYR A 24 17.61 57.29 2.06
N ALA A 25 17.62 58.27 2.96
CA ALA A 25 18.69 58.43 3.94
C ALA A 25 18.72 57.25 4.94
N PRO A 26 19.90 56.91 5.48
CA PRO A 26 19.98 55.91 6.54
C PRO A 26 19.19 56.37 7.77
N GLY A 27 18.37 55.47 8.33
CA GLY A 27 17.55 55.76 9.51
C GLY A 27 16.24 56.50 9.23
N ASP A 28 15.62 56.28 8.07
CA ASP A 28 14.30 56.84 7.77
C ASP A 28 13.25 56.37 8.79
N ALA A 29 12.56 57.33 9.42
CA ALA A 29 11.55 57.05 10.43
C ALA A 29 10.33 56.30 9.86
N VAL A 30 9.98 56.53 8.59
CA VAL A 30 8.85 55.85 7.94
C VAL A 30 9.21 54.39 7.66
N GLU A 31 10.44 54.12 7.23
CA GLU A 31 10.94 52.75 7.04
C GLU A 31 10.99 52.01 8.37
N LEU A 32 11.51 52.64 9.43
CA LEU A 32 11.56 52.04 10.77
C LEU A 32 10.15 51.70 11.28
N TRP A 33 9.21 52.62 11.13
CA TRP A 33 7.80 52.38 11.49
C TRP A 33 7.20 51.23 10.68
N LEU A 34 7.45 51.17 9.37
CA LEU A 34 6.93 50.12 8.49
C LEU A 34 7.52 48.75 8.84
N ASN A 35 8.83 48.68 9.12
CA ASN A 35 9.51 47.45 9.52
C ASN A 35 9.01 46.95 10.88
N GLN A 36 8.75 47.87 11.82
CA GLN A 36 8.12 47.53 13.09
C GLN A 36 6.70 47.02 12.88
N LEU A 37 5.84 47.76 12.17
CA LEU A 37 4.45 47.37 11.92
C LEU A 37 4.31 46.01 11.23
N LEU A 38 5.14 45.75 10.21
CA LEU A 38 5.13 44.49 9.47
C LEU A 38 5.99 43.39 10.12
N CYS A 39 6.58 43.68 11.29
CA CYS A 39 7.43 42.76 12.03
C CYS A 39 8.59 42.17 11.18
N LEU A 40 9.24 42.99 10.35
CA LEU A 40 10.30 42.55 9.43
C LEU A 40 11.66 42.39 10.13
N ASP A 41 11.81 43.01 11.31
CA ASP A 41 13.03 42.97 12.14
C ASP A 41 13.16 41.63 12.89
N CYS A 42 13.16 40.52 12.15
CA CYS A 42 13.15 39.16 12.69
C CYS A 42 14.54 38.60 13.06
N LEU A 43 15.59 39.42 13.09
CA LEU A 43 16.99 38.97 13.10
C LEU A 43 17.51 38.41 14.44
N SER A 44 16.72 38.47 15.52
CA SER A 44 17.15 37.95 16.82
C SER A 44 16.06 37.12 17.47
N VAL A 45 16.06 35.82 17.17
CA VAL A 45 15.45 34.86 18.10
C VAL A 45 16.38 34.82 19.32
N PRO A 46 15.97 35.31 20.50
CA PRO A 46 16.83 35.32 21.67
C PRO A 46 17.22 33.89 22.01
N ARG A 47 18.52 33.63 22.15
CA ARG A 47 19.00 32.32 22.58
C ARG A 47 18.75 32.15 24.07
N ILE A 48 18.13 31.04 24.47
CA ILE A 48 18.04 30.65 25.87
C ILE A 48 19.46 30.36 26.38
N VAL A 49 19.99 31.26 27.22
CA VAL A 49 21.27 31.06 27.91
C VAL A 49 21.12 30.08 29.09
N SER A 50 19.90 29.90 29.61
CA SER A 50 19.58 29.01 30.73
C SER A 50 18.86 27.75 30.25
N GLY A 51 19.59 26.64 30.05
CA GLY A 51 19.13 25.30 29.69
C GLY A 51 17.63 25.08 29.42
N CYS A 52 17.30 24.58 28.23
CA CYS A 52 15.94 24.34 27.80
C CYS A 52 15.17 23.34 28.70
N PRO A 53 13.90 23.62 29.04
CA PRO A 53 13.09 22.74 29.86
C PRO A 53 12.65 21.49 29.10
N LEU A 54 12.37 20.41 29.82
CA LEU A 54 11.87 19.17 29.22
C LEU A 54 10.54 19.45 28.47
N PRO A 55 10.32 18.89 27.26
CA PRO A 55 9.08 19.11 26.51
C PRO A 55 7.81 18.76 27.29
N GLN A 56 7.89 17.81 28.23
CA GLN A 56 6.75 17.38 29.04
C GLN A 56 6.27 18.47 30.03
N SER A 57 7.16 19.32 30.53
CA SER A 57 6.79 20.40 31.46
C SER A 57 6.31 21.66 30.75
N CYS A 58 6.32 21.68 29.41
CA CYS A 58 5.82 22.80 28.62
C CYS A 58 4.31 22.65 28.40
N GLU A 59 3.62 23.80 28.46
CA GLU A 59 2.17 23.91 28.29
C GLU A 59 1.84 24.73 27.05
N LEU A 60 0.72 24.39 26.42
CA LEU A 60 0.21 25.08 25.25
C LEU A 60 -0.80 26.13 25.70
N TYR A 61 -0.68 27.34 25.17
CA TYR A 61 -1.58 28.47 25.46
C TYR A 61 -2.29 28.90 24.18
N TYR A 62 -3.55 29.30 24.30
CA TYR A 62 -4.30 29.95 23.23
C TYR A 62 -4.00 31.45 23.25
N VAL A 63 -3.68 32.02 22.09
CA VAL A 63 -3.40 33.45 21.96
C VAL A 63 -4.65 34.17 21.49
N ASN A 64 -5.11 35.14 22.28
CA ASN A 64 -6.24 35.97 21.87
C ASN A 64 -5.80 37.01 20.83
N ARG A 65 -6.30 36.85 19.60
CA ARG A 65 -5.96 37.68 18.44
C ARG A 65 -6.26 39.17 18.65
N ASP A 66 -7.41 39.50 19.22
CA ASP A 66 -7.84 40.90 19.39
C ASP A 66 -6.88 41.66 20.33
N THR A 67 -6.34 40.96 21.32
CA THR A 67 -5.38 41.50 22.29
C THR A 67 -3.94 41.46 21.77
N LEU A 68 -3.64 40.57 20.84
CA LEU A 68 -2.36 40.50 20.16
C LEU A 68 -2.16 41.73 19.27
N PHE A 69 -3.21 42.14 18.55
CA PHE A 69 -3.19 43.28 17.62
C PHE A 69 -3.62 44.63 18.22
N CYS A 70 -3.65 44.77 19.55
CA CYS A 70 -4.03 46.03 20.21
C CYS A 70 -2.93 47.12 20.22
N TYR A 71 -1.78 46.86 19.58
CA TYR A 71 -0.61 47.76 19.53
C TYR A 71 -0.09 48.21 20.91
N HIS A 72 -0.23 47.35 21.93
CA HIS A 72 0.39 47.56 23.23
C HIS A 72 1.86 47.11 23.20
N LYS A 73 2.76 47.82 23.91
CA LYS A 73 4.21 47.54 23.90
C LYS A 73 4.58 46.08 24.19
N ALA A 74 3.88 45.44 25.13
CA ALA A 74 4.13 44.04 25.46
C ALA A 74 3.58 43.06 24.41
N SER A 75 2.40 43.36 23.84
CA SER A 75 1.79 42.56 22.77
C SER A 75 2.60 42.65 21.49
N GLU A 76 3.12 43.83 21.17
CA GLU A 76 3.99 44.06 20.02
C GLU A 76 5.30 43.27 20.16
N ALA A 77 5.96 43.35 21.33
CA ALA A 77 7.16 42.54 21.59
C ALA A 77 6.88 41.03 21.49
N PHE A 78 5.68 40.58 21.88
CA PHE A 78 5.26 39.18 21.73
C PHE A 78 4.96 38.81 20.27
N LEU A 79 4.29 39.69 19.52
CA LEU A 79 4.01 39.53 18.09
C LEU A 79 5.29 39.45 17.26
N GLN A 80 6.26 40.32 17.54
CA GLN A 80 7.59 40.30 16.90
C GLN A 80 8.30 38.96 17.13
N ARG A 81 8.26 38.42 18.35
CA ARG A 81 8.82 37.09 18.67
C ARG A 81 8.10 35.97 17.90
N LEU A 82 6.78 36.05 17.83
CA LEU A 82 5.93 35.09 17.13
C LEU A 82 6.22 35.12 15.62
N MET A 83 6.30 36.31 15.03
CA MET A 83 6.61 36.49 13.61
C MET A 83 8.05 36.10 13.28
N ALA A 84 9.03 36.43 14.13
CA ALA A 84 10.40 35.95 13.99
C ALA A 84 10.48 34.41 13.96
N LEU A 85 9.66 33.75 14.77
CA LEU A 85 9.55 32.29 14.73
C LEU A 85 8.92 31.76 13.44
N TYR A 86 7.86 32.40 12.94
CA TYR A 86 7.29 32.04 11.64
C TYR A 86 8.29 32.24 10.50
N VAL A 87 8.99 33.37 10.50
CA VAL A 87 9.95 33.70 9.45
C VAL A 87 11.13 32.74 9.44
N SER A 88 11.65 32.40 10.62
CA SER A 88 12.80 31.49 10.75
C SER A 88 12.49 30.03 10.41
N SER A 89 11.24 29.59 10.54
CA SER A 89 10.83 28.19 10.32
C SER A 89 10.27 27.90 8.93
N HIS A 90 9.83 28.93 8.20
CA HIS A 90 9.24 28.78 6.87
C HIS A 90 10.14 29.30 5.74
N TYR A 91 10.26 28.49 4.69
CA TYR A 91 11.08 28.79 3.51
C TYR A 91 10.63 30.02 2.72
N LYS A 92 9.34 30.39 2.80
CA LYS A 92 8.78 31.58 2.15
C LYS A 92 7.67 32.16 3.02
N ASN A 93 7.76 33.45 3.28
CA ASN A 93 6.75 34.23 3.98
C ASN A 93 6.34 35.42 3.12
N SER A 94 5.08 35.82 3.22
CA SER A 94 4.58 37.06 2.64
C SER A 94 4.10 37.96 3.77
N PRO A 95 4.33 39.28 3.71
CA PRO A 95 3.75 40.21 4.69
C PRO A 95 2.22 40.10 4.79
N ASN A 96 1.56 39.70 3.71
CA ASN A 96 0.12 39.45 3.67
C ASN A 96 -0.32 38.32 4.62
N ASP A 97 0.60 37.46 5.08
CA ASP A 97 0.30 36.43 6.07
C ASP A 97 -0.14 37.04 7.41
N LEU A 98 0.43 38.20 7.78
CA LEU A 98 0.05 38.92 9.00
C LEU A 98 -1.39 39.46 8.88
N GLN A 99 -1.73 39.99 7.70
CA GLN A 99 -3.09 40.43 7.39
C GLN A 99 -4.07 39.27 7.39
N LEU A 100 -3.71 38.12 6.81
CA LEU A 100 -4.57 36.92 6.85
C LEU A 100 -4.83 36.47 8.29
N LEU A 101 -3.81 36.54 9.14
CA LEU A 101 -3.88 36.15 10.53
C LEU A 101 -4.74 37.13 11.37
N SER A 102 -4.75 38.42 11.04
CA SER A 102 -5.60 39.42 11.70
C SER A 102 -7.05 39.40 11.23
N ASP A 103 -7.29 39.20 9.93
CA ASP A 103 -8.61 39.32 9.31
C ASP A 103 -9.46 38.04 9.52
N ALA A 104 -8.93 36.87 9.16
CA ALA A 104 -9.75 35.67 9.02
C ALA A 104 -10.10 35.02 10.39
N PRO A 105 -11.39 35.02 10.82
CA PRO A 105 -11.81 34.60 12.16
C PRO A 105 -11.65 33.10 12.42
N ALA A 106 -11.54 32.30 11.37
CA ALA A 106 -11.30 30.86 11.47
C ALA A 106 -9.86 30.51 11.88
N HIS A 107 -8.94 31.48 11.95
CA HIS A 107 -7.55 31.24 12.33
C HIS A 107 -7.35 31.34 13.85
N HIS A 108 -6.94 30.22 14.44
CA HIS A 108 -6.56 30.11 15.84
C HIS A 108 -5.05 30.00 15.98
N LEU A 109 -4.51 30.65 17.00
CA LEU A 109 -3.09 30.67 17.33
C LEU A 109 -2.83 29.99 18.66
N PHE A 110 -1.86 29.09 18.67
CA PHE A 110 -1.41 28.39 19.87
C PHE A 110 0.11 28.55 20.03
N CYS A 111 0.55 28.84 21.25
CA CYS A 111 1.96 29.03 21.59
C CYS A 111 2.37 28.06 22.70
N LEU A 112 3.45 27.31 22.48
CA LEU A 112 4.07 26.46 23.49
C LEU A 112 5.03 27.29 24.32
N LEU A 113 4.77 27.37 25.62
CA LEU A 113 5.57 28.16 26.56
C LEU A 113 6.26 27.24 27.58
N PRO A 114 7.46 27.61 28.05
CA PRO A 114 8.08 26.96 29.20
C PRO A 114 7.23 27.21 30.46
N PRO A 115 7.36 26.38 31.52
CA PRO A 115 6.67 26.63 32.78
C PRO A 115 7.08 28.00 33.33
N VAL A 116 6.11 28.90 33.47
CA VAL A 116 6.36 30.27 33.92
C VAL A 116 6.40 30.27 35.45
N PRO A 117 7.54 30.59 36.09
CA PRO A 117 7.56 30.76 37.53
C PRO A 117 6.70 31.97 37.92
N PRO A 118 5.85 31.87 38.95
CA PRO A 118 4.90 32.93 39.33
C PRO A 118 5.57 34.24 39.79
N THR A 119 6.89 34.22 39.99
CA THR A 119 7.70 35.35 40.45
C THR A 119 8.26 36.21 39.32
N GLN A 120 8.16 35.77 38.05
CA GLN A 120 8.83 36.43 36.93
C GLN A 120 7.84 37.22 36.08
N ASN A 121 7.90 38.55 36.17
CA ASN A 121 7.03 39.48 35.43
C ASN A 121 7.53 39.78 34.00
N SER A 122 8.37 38.89 33.43
CA SER A 122 8.91 39.04 32.09
C SER A 122 8.11 38.25 31.07
N LEU A 123 7.97 38.79 29.85
CA LEU A 123 7.32 38.13 28.73
C LEU A 123 7.93 36.73 28.49
N PRO A 124 7.12 35.65 28.54
CA PRO A 124 7.63 34.30 28.32
C PRO A 124 8.20 34.17 26.90
N GLU A 125 9.21 33.32 26.77
CA GLU A 125 9.76 32.97 25.47
C GLU A 125 8.86 31.94 24.78
N VAL A 126 8.69 32.11 23.47
CA VAL A 126 7.85 31.24 22.66
C VAL A 126 8.72 30.14 22.04
N LEU A 127 8.52 28.89 22.45
CA LEU A 127 9.32 27.75 21.99
C LEU A 127 8.82 27.20 20.64
N ALA A 128 7.50 27.14 20.50
CA ALA A 128 6.83 26.71 19.29
C ALA A 128 5.50 27.45 19.12
N VAL A 129 5.11 27.69 17.87
CA VAL A 129 3.82 28.31 17.51
C VAL A 129 3.12 27.43 16.50
N VAL A 130 1.81 27.28 16.66
CA VAL A 130 0.95 26.57 15.71
C VAL A 130 -0.21 27.46 15.30
N GLN A 131 -0.41 27.56 13.98
CA GLN A 131 -1.57 28.19 13.37
C GLN A 131 -2.54 27.12 12.89
N VAL A 132 -3.76 27.13 13.41
CA VAL A 132 -4.85 26.26 12.96
C VAL A 132 -5.90 27.11 12.25
N CYS A 133 -6.42 26.63 11.14
CA CYS A 133 -7.57 27.21 10.45
C CYS A 133 -8.72 26.22 10.54
N LEU A 134 -9.87 26.63 11.08
CA LEU A 134 -11.07 25.81 11.07
C LEU A 134 -11.66 25.78 9.66
N GLU A 135 -11.86 24.58 9.12
CA GLU A 135 -12.38 24.33 7.77
C GLU A 135 -13.54 23.34 7.81
N GLY A 136 -14.43 23.40 6.82
CA GLY A 136 -15.50 22.41 6.64
C GLY A 136 -16.88 22.90 7.10
N ALA A 137 -17.75 21.96 7.50
CA ALA A 137 -19.18 22.21 7.71
C ALA A 137 -19.87 22.88 6.49
N ILE A 138 -19.40 22.55 5.28
CA ILE A 138 -19.92 23.12 4.05
C ILE A 138 -21.21 22.38 3.67
N SER A 139 -22.24 23.14 3.30
CA SER A 139 -23.50 22.53 2.85
C SER A 139 -23.30 21.60 1.65
N ARG A 140 -23.86 20.40 1.72
CA ARG A 140 -23.79 19.38 0.65
C ARG A 140 -24.19 19.95 -0.72
N GLN A 141 -25.21 20.81 -0.76
CA GLN A 141 -25.66 21.44 -2.00
C GLN A 141 -24.60 22.37 -2.60
N SER A 142 -23.87 23.12 -1.77
CA SER A 142 -22.76 23.96 -2.23
C SER A 142 -21.64 23.12 -2.85
N ILE A 143 -21.31 21.99 -2.21
CA ILE A 143 -20.28 21.07 -2.72
C ILE A 143 -20.68 20.47 -4.08
N LEU A 144 -21.92 20.00 -4.23
CA LEU A 144 -22.44 19.46 -5.50
C LEU A 144 -22.50 20.52 -6.60
N ASN A 145 -22.89 21.75 -6.26
CA ASN A 145 -22.89 22.87 -7.19
C ASN A 145 -21.46 23.26 -7.63
N SER A 146 -20.49 23.19 -6.73
CA SER A 146 -19.08 23.48 -7.05
C SER A 146 -18.43 22.37 -7.85
N LEU A 147 -18.69 21.10 -7.53
CA LEU A 147 -18.23 19.92 -8.29
C LEU A 147 -18.76 19.94 -9.72
N SER A 148 -20.05 20.28 -9.91
CA SER A 148 -20.64 20.37 -11.26
C SER A 148 -20.13 21.56 -12.07
N ARG A 149 -19.77 22.67 -11.42
CA ARG A 149 -19.25 23.89 -12.08
C ARG A 149 -17.73 23.94 -12.21
N GLY A 150 -17.01 23.05 -11.52
CA GLY A 150 -15.54 23.04 -11.47
C GLY A 150 -14.92 24.29 -10.85
N LYS A 151 -15.67 25.08 -10.07
CA LYS A 151 -15.17 26.30 -9.42
C LYS A 151 -14.89 26.04 -7.95
N LYS A 152 -13.66 26.37 -7.52
CA LYS A 152 -13.26 26.35 -6.12
C LYS A 152 -13.60 27.69 -5.49
N ALA A 153 -14.35 27.67 -4.40
CA ALA A 153 -14.50 28.86 -3.56
C ALA A 153 -13.15 29.17 -2.89
N SER A 154 -12.89 30.44 -2.60
CA SER A 154 -11.73 30.85 -1.80
C SER A 154 -11.94 30.43 -0.34
N GLY A 155 -10.99 29.68 0.22
CA GLY A 155 -11.11 29.09 1.56
C GLY A 155 -11.17 27.57 1.53
N ASP A 156 -11.18 26.93 2.70
CA ASP A 156 -11.41 25.48 2.89
C ASP A 156 -10.62 24.54 1.96
N LEU A 157 -9.29 24.62 2.00
CA LEU A 157 -8.44 23.89 1.06
C LEU A 157 -8.67 22.38 1.10
N ILE A 158 -8.74 21.80 2.30
CA ILE A 158 -8.81 20.35 2.49
C ILE A 158 -10.17 19.80 2.06
N PRO A 159 -11.32 20.34 2.53
CA PRO A 159 -12.64 19.92 2.07
C PRO A 159 -12.77 19.91 0.54
N TRP A 160 -12.34 20.99 -0.13
CA TRP A 160 -12.41 21.07 -1.60
C TRP A 160 -11.51 20.05 -2.29
N THR A 161 -10.27 19.91 -1.82
CA THR A 161 -9.30 19.01 -2.46
C THR A 161 -9.72 17.55 -2.31
N VAL A 162 -10.16 17.13 -1.14
CA VAL A 162 -10.58 15.74 -0.89
C VAL A 162 -11.89 15.46 -1.63
N SER A 163 -12.89 16.34 -1.55
CA SER A 163 -14.18 16.15 -2.24
C SER A 163 -14.00 16.07 -3.76
N GLU A 164 -13.08 16.84 -4.35
CA GLU A 164 -12.79 16.78 -5.79
C GLU A 164 -12.09 15.45 -6.18
N GLN A 165 -11.13 14.99 -5.37
CA GLN A 165 -10.32 13.82 -5.71
C GLN A 165 -11.06 12.50 -5.50
N PHE A 166 -11.91 12.42 -4.49
CA PHE A 166 -12.70 11.22 -4.18
C PHE A 166 -14.13 11.31 -4.70
N GLN A 167 -14.56 12.48 -5.20
CA GLN A 167 -15.95 12.76 -5.61
C GLN A 167 -16.97 12.47 -4.50
N ASP A 168 -16.53 12.65 -3.26
CA ASP A 168 -17.32 12.38 -2.07
C ASP A 168 -17.85 13.70 -1.48
N PRO A 169 -19.17 13.97 -1.57
CA PRO A 169 -19.76 15.17 -1.01
C PRO A 169 -19.92 15.11 0.52
N GLU A 170 -19.79 13.93 1.15
CA GLU A 170 -19.98 13.77 2.59
C GLU A 170 -18.79 14.31 3.38
N PHE A 171 -17.57 14.13 2.87
CA PHE A 171 -16.37 14.63 3.51
C PHE A 171 -16.38 16.15 3.71
N GLY A 172 -16.88 16.93 2.74
CA GLY A 172 -16.91 18.39 2.88
C GLY A 172 -17.93 18.91 3.89
N SER A 173 -18.89 18.07 4.32
CA SER A 173 -19.82 18.39 5.42
C SER A 173 -19.22 18.14 6.80
N LEU A 174 -18.12 17.39 6.91
CA LEU A 174 -17.38 17.22 8.16
C LEU A 174 -16.72 18.53 8.59
N SER A 175 -16.55 18.72 9.88
CA SER A 175 -15.80 19.84 10.45
C SER A 175 -14.37 19.41 10.75
N GLY A 176 -13.37 20.19 10.35
CA GLY A 176 -11.98 19.86 10.58
C GLY A 176 -11.10 21.07 10.85
N GLY A 177 -9.94 20.81 11.44
CA GLY A 177 -8.91 21.82 11.69
C GLY A 177 -7.72 21.60 10.77
N ARG A 178 -7.38 22.57 9.92
CA ARG A 178 -6.14 22.55 9.14
C ARG A 178 -5.02 23.21 9.93
N VAL A 179 -3.97 22.46 10.26
CA VAL A 179 -2.70 23.08 10.73
C VAL A 179 -2.03 23.71 9.52
N VAL A 180 -2.09 25.05 9.45
CA VAL A 180 -1.54 25.84 8.35
C VAL A 180 -0.02 25.95 8.51
N ARG A 181 0.43 26.26 9.72
CA ARG A 181 1.84 26.46 10.05
C ARG A 181 2.18 25.88 11.41
N ILE A 182 3.35 25.27 11.50
CA ILE A 182 3.98 24.88 12.75
C ILE A 182 5.42 25.39 12.72
N ALA A 183 5.70 26.31 13.63
CA ALA A 183 6.98 26.97 13.75
C ALA A 183 7.64 26.50 15.05
N VAL A 184 8.81 25.90 14.95
CA VAL A 184 9.66 25.56 16.09
C VAL A 184 10.95 26.33 15.92
N ASN A 185 11.47 26.86 17.03
CA ASN A 185 12.73 27.58 17.02
C ASN A 185 13.83 26.72 16.38
N PRO A 186 14.56 27.22 15.34
CA PRO A 186 15.63 26.48 14.68
C PRO A 186 16.64 25.86 15.65
N ASP A 187 16.98 26.56 16.72
CA ASP A 187 17.95 26.10 17.72
C ASP A 187 17.43 24.91 18.57
N TYR A 188 16.10 24.72 18.63
CA TYR A 188 15.43 23.66 19.42
C TYR A 188 14.83 22.55 18.54
N GLN A 189 15.15 22.54 17.24
CA GLN A 189 14.70 21.49 16.33
C GLN A 189 15.31 20.13 16.73
N GLY A 190 14.50 19.07 16.63
CA GLY A 190 14.92 17.71 17.02
C GLY A 190 14.72 17.37 18.50
N MET A 191 14.44 18.33 19.38
CA MET A 191 14.18 18.07 20.81
C MET A 191 12.73 17.62 21.13
N GLY A 192 11.82 17.70 20.15
CA GLY A 192 10.45 17.17 20.27
C GLY A 192 9.36 18.17 20.69
N TYR A 193 9.67 19.47 20.80
CA TYR A 193 8.67 20.51 21.11
C TYR A 193 7.51 20.57 20.12
N GLY A 194 7.79 20.41 18.81
CA GLY A 194 6.72 20.32 17.79
C GLY A 194 5.80 19.12 17.99
N SER A 195 6.36 17.95 18.33
CA SER A 195 5.56 16.74 18.60
C SER A 195 4.70 16.92 19.85
N ARG A 196 5.24 17.52 20.91
CA ARG A 196 4.49 17.86 22.12
C ARG A 196 3.34 18.83 21.81
N THR A 197 3.61 19.85 21.00
CA THR A 197 2.59 20.84 20.61
C THR A 197 1.43 20.17 19.88
N LEU A 198 1.72 19.30 18.92
CA LEU A 198 0.68 18.53 18.22
C LEU A 198 -0.09 17.59 19.13
N GLN A 199 0.58 16.93 20.08
CA GLN A 199 -0.09 16.07 21.06
C GLN A 199 -1.05 16.87 21.94
N LEU A 200 -0.62 18.00 22.50
CA LEU A 200 -1.48 18.86 23.32
C LEU A 200 -2.65 19.43 22.52
N LEU A 201 -2.41 19.83 21.28
CA LEU A 201 -3.44 20.33 20.38
C LEU A 201 -4.47 19.26 20.03
N GLN A 202 -4.02 18.01 19.79
CA GLN A 202 -4.92 16.89 19.57
C GLN A 202 -5.79 16.62 20.81
N LEU A 203 -5.17 16.54 22.00
CA LEU A 203 -5.87 16.32 23.26
C LEU A 203 -6.90 17.43 23.54
N TYR A 204 -6.61 18.66 23.12
CA TYR A 204 -7.50 19.81 23.22
C TYR A 204 -8.77 19.62 22.38
N TYR A 205 -8.61 19.31 21.08
CA TYR A 205 -9.76 19.11 20.19
C TYR A 205 -10.50 17.78 20.41
N GLU A 206 -9.87 16.78 21.03
CA GLU A 206 -10.55 15.57 21.53
C GLU A 206 -11.35 15.81 22.82
N GLY A 207 -11.24 16.99 23.44
CA GLY A 207 -11.98 17.34 24.65
C GLY A 207 -11.46 16.68 25.93
N GLN A 208 -10.19 16.22 25.94
CA GLN A 208 -9.60 15.56 27.12
C GLN A 208 -9.17 16.56 28.22
N PHE A 209 -9.22 17.86 27.95
CA PHE A 209 -9.00 18.88 28.96
C PHE A 209 -10.31 19.20 29.67
N PRO A 210 -10.40 19.01 31.00
CA PRO A 210 -11.55 19.46 31.75
C PRO A 210 -11.62 20.99 31.67
N CYS A 211 -12.69 21.49 31.05
CA CYS A 211 -12.97 22.92 31.05
C CYS A 211 -13.41 23.32 32.46
N LEU A 212 -12.72 24.29 33.06
CA LEU A 212 -13.02 24.75 34.42
C LEU A 212 -14.27 25.64 34.47
N GLU A 213 -14.76 26.11 33.31
CA GLU A 213 -15.97 26.91 33.19
C GLU A 213 -17.13 26.03 32.67
N GLU A 214 -17.91 25.46 33.59
CA GLU A 214 -19.29 25.02 33.31
C GLU A 214 -20.20 26.25 33.27
N SER A 215 -20.10 27.04 32.22
CA SER A 215 -21.14 27.99 31.83
C SER A 215 -20.88 28.37 30.40
N GLU A 216 -21.94 28.55 29.60
CA GLU A 216 -21.88 29.37 28.40
C GLU A 216 -21.03 30.59 28.76
N ALA A 217 -19.83 30.72 28.15
CA ALA A 217 -19.08 31.95 28.28
C ALA A 217 -20.10 33.04 27.99
N PRO A 218 -20.31 34.03 28.88
CA PRO A 218 -21.08 35.18 28.49
C PRO A 218 -20.37 35.63 27.23
N THR A 219 -21.10 35.64 26.11
CA THR A 219 -20.61 36.33 24.94
C THR A 219 -20.19 37.69 25.49
N HIS A 220 -18.89 37.92 25.64
CA HIS A 220 -18.33 39.26 25.70
C HIS A 220 -18.57 39.80 24.30
N ASN A 221 -19.85 39.96 23.94
CA ASN A 221 -20.35 40.77 22.87
C ASN A 221 -19.90 42.14 23.30
N ILE A 222 -18.73 42.51 22.81
CA ILE A 222 -18.32 43.87 22.62
C ILE A 222 -19.57 44.55 22.07
N THR A 223 -20.19 45.43 22.84
CA THR A 223 -21.34 46.21 22.36
C THR A 223 -20.89 46.89 21.08
N PRO A 224 -21.39 46.50 19.90
CA PRO A 224 -21.11 47.25 18.70
C PRO A 224 -21.72 48.63 18.93
N VAL A 225 -20.90 49.67 18.80
CA VAL A 225 -21.43 51.04 18.72
C VAL A 225 -22.46 51.05 17.59
N CYS A 226 -23.63 51.59 17.87
CA CYS A 226 -24.81 51.54 17.00
C CYS A 226 -24.46 51.88 15.55
N SER A 227 -24.77 50.98 14.62
CA SER A 227 -24.34 50.98 13.22
C SER A 227 -25.06 51.99 12.31
N GLU A 228 -25.65 53.05 12.87
CA GLU A 228 -26.40 54.04 12.09
C GLU A 228 -25.52 55.21 11.61
N ALA A 229 -24.23 55.27 11.95
CA ALA A 229 -23.36 56.40 11.59
C ALA A 229 -21.87 56.07 11.43
N VAL A 230 -21.50 55.00 10.69
CA VAL A 230 -20.09 54.82 10.30
C VAL A 230 -20.00 54.42 8.83
N ASP A 231 -19.83 55.43 7.97
CA ASP A 231 -19.39 55.25 6.59
C ASP A 231 -17.96 54.66 6.62
N LEU A 232 -17.59 53.78 5.68
CA LEU A 232 -16.29 53.07 5.65
C LEU A 232 -15.05 53.98 5.70
N LEU A 233 -15.22 55.29 5.50
CA LEU A 233 -14.17 56.31 5.52
C LEU A 233 -14.06 57.06 6.87
N GLU A 234 -14.96 56.81 7.82
CA GLU A 234 -15.05 57.48 9.12
C GLU A 234 -14.88 56.52 10.31
N GLU A 235 -14.11 55.43 10.14
CA GLU A 235 -13.83 54.50 11.23
C GLU A 235 -12.92 55.16 12.28
N VAL A 236 -13.53 55.69 13.36
CA VAL A 236 -12.79 56.25 14.50
C VAL A 236 -12.27 55.10 15.35
N VAL A 237 -11.02 54.70 15.13
CA VAL A 237 -10.31 53.71 15.95
C VAL A 237 -10.15 54.26 17.37
N SER A 238 -10.99 53.80 18.29
CA SER A 238 -10.85 54.10 19.73
C SER A 238 -10.30 52.89 20.49
N PRO A 239 -9.38 53.06 21.46
CA PRO A 239 -8.85 51.97 22.25
C PRO A 239 -9.97 51.29 23.05
N ARG A 240 -10.11 49.97 22.92
CA ARG A 240 -11.10 49.19 23.66
C ARG A 240 -10.75 49.20 25.16
N LYS A 241 -11.74 49.47 26.02
CA LYS A 241 -11.53 49.78 27.45
C LYS A 241 -11.23 48.55 28.33
N ASP A 242 -11.79 47.38 28.00
CA ASP A 242 -11.54 46.12 28.70
C ASP A 242 -11.02 45.09 27.70
N LEU A 243 -9.72 44.81 27.73
CA LEU A 243 -9.07 43.82 26.88
C LEU A 243 -8.98 42.49 27.64
N PRO A 244 -9.40 41.36 27.05
CA PRO A 244 -9.15 40.05 27.62
C PRO A 244 -7.63 39.80 27.76
N PRO A 245 -7.21 38.78 28.55
CA PRO A 245 -5.80 38.44 28.65
C PRO A 245 -5.25 37.93 27.30
N LEU A 246 -3.98 38.23 27.03
CA LEU A 246 -3.29 37.83 25.80
C LEU A 246 -3.17 36.31 25.64
N LEU A 247 -2.93 35.63 26.76
CA LEU A 247 -2.73 34.20 26.82
C LEU A 247 -3.85 33.59 27.67
N LEU A 248 -4.56 32.65 27.09
CA LEU A 248 -5.57 31.83 27.78
C LEU A 248 -5.03 30.41 27.92
N LYS A 249 -5.23 29.80 29.08
CA LYS A 249 -4.93 28.37 29.24
C LYS A 249 -5.95 27.55 28.46
N LEU A 250 -5.54 26.38 27.99
CA LEU A 250 -6.46 25.48 27.27
C LEU A 250 -7.64 25.02 28.14
N SER A 251 -7.49 24.96 29.46
CA SER A 251 -8.57 24.63 30.40
C SER A 251 -9.62 25.74 30.54
N GLU A 252 -9.31 26.96 30.15
CA GLU A 252 -10.18 28.15 30.27
C GLU A 252 -11.06 28.34 29.02
N ARG A 253 -10.76 27.64 27.91
CA ARG A 253 -11.50 27.79 26.64
C ARG A 253 -12.03 26.45 26.16
N PRO A 254 -13.35 26.26 25.99
CA PRO A 254 -13.87 25.03 25.39
C PRO A 254 -13.44 24.93 23.92
N ALA A 255 -13.05 23.72 23.50
CA ALA A 255 -12.66 23.45 22.12
C ALA A 255 -13.89 23.28 21.23
N GLU A 256 -13.80 23.74 19.97
CA GLU A 256 -14.76 23.40 18.93
C GLU A 256 -14.73 21.90 18.62
N ARG A 257 -15.89 21.31 18.33
CA ARG A 257 -15.97 19.89 17.94
C ARG A 257 -15.44 19.74 16.52
N LEU A 258 -14.36 18.98 16.38
CA LEU A 258 -13.73 18.66 15.09
C LEU A 258 -13.72 17.15 14.86
N ASP A 259 -13.97 16.74 13.61
CA ASP A 259 -13.95 15.35 13.16
C ASP A 259 -12.54 14.93 12.71
N TYR A 260 -11.76 15.88 12.16
CA TYR A 260 -10.40 15.61 11.71
C TYR A 260 -9.43 16.79 11.89
N LEU A 261 -8.14 16.48 11.98
CA LEU A 261 -7.05 17.42 11.78
C LEU A 261 -6.34 17.14 10.47
N GLY A 262 -6.09 18.18 9.69
CA GLY A 262 -5.44 18.08 8.40
C GLY A 262 -4.22 18.98 8.29
N VAL A 263 -3.30 18.64 7.39
CA VAL A 263 -2.12 19.44 7.08
C VAL A 263 -1.90 19.49 5.59
N SER A 264 -1.37 20.60 5.08
CA SER A 264 -0.96 20.75 3.68
C SER A 264 0.43 21.38 3.64
N TYR A 265 1.42 20.64 3.15
CA TYR A 265 2.82 21.09 3.15
C TYR A 265 3.60 20.56 1.94
N GLY A 266 4.76 21.15 1.65
CA GLY A 266 5.68 20.67 0.61
C GLY A 266 6.40 19.40 1.05
N MET A 267 6.35 18.34 0.23
CA MET A 267 6.81 17.01 0.63
C MET A 267 8.33 16.95 0.81
N THR A 268 8.77 16.93 2.06
CA THR A 268 10.16 16.64 2.45
C THR A 268 10.26 15.41 3.37
N SER A 269 11.41 14.74 3.38
CA SER A 269 11.64 13.55 4.22
C SER A 269 11.52 13.85 5.72
N GLN A 270 11.94 15.06 6.14
CA GLN A 270 11.89 15.49 7.54
C GLN A 270 10.45 15.72 7.99
N LEU A 271 9.68 16.51 7.24
CA LEU A 271 8.27 16.80 7.56
C LEU A 271 7.40 15.55 7.47
N LEU A 272 7.61 14.68 6.47
CA LEU A 272 6.89 13.41 6.38
C LEU A 272 7.09 12.54 7.63
N LYS A 273 8.33 12.43 8.13
CA LYS A 273 8.62 11.68 9.37
C LYS A 273 7.96 12.33 10.58
N PHE A 274 7.96 13.66 10.63
CA PHE A 274 7.31 14.43 11.70
C PHE A 274 5.80 14.15 11.77
N TRP A 275 5.08 14.34 10.65
CA TRP A 275 3.63 14.13 10.59
C TRP A 275 3.23 12.67 10.81
N LYS A 276 4.01 11.71 10.29
CA LYS A 276 3.77 10.29 10.54
C LYS A 276 3.95 9.90 12.02
N ARG A 277 4.91 10.51 12.73
CA ARG A 277 5.04 10.32 14.19
C ARG A 277 3.85 10.92 14.93
N GLY A 278 3.26 11.99 14.40
CA GLY A 278 2.00 12.56 14.88
C GLY A 278 0.75 11.73 14.54
N GLY A 279 0.88 10.62 13.82
CA GLY A 279 -0.25 9.75 13.45
C GLY A 279 -1.07 10.22 12.24
N PHE A 280 -0.55 11.16 11.45
CA PHE A 280 -1.22 11.61 10.23
C PHE A 280 -1.08 10.59 9.09
N VAL A 281 -2.09 10.53 8.23
CA VAL A 281 -2.19 9.63 7.09
C VAL A 281 -2.22 10.43 5.78
N PRO A 282 -1.32 10.16 4.80
CA PRO A 282 -1.36 10.83 3.52
C PRO A 282 -2.61 10.42 2.74
N VAL A 283 -3.34 11.42 2.24
CA VAL A 283 -4.60 11.20 1.48
C VAL A 283 -4.48 11.73 0.06
N TYR A 284 -3.72 12.81 -0.14
CA TYR A 284 -3.52 13.38 -1.46
C TYR A 284 -2.10 13.92 -1.64
N MET A 285 -1.60 13.82 -2.87
CA MET A 285 -0.33 14.42 -3.29
C MET A 285 -0.49 15.01 -4.67
N ARG A 286 -0.11 16.27 -4.81
CA ARG A 286 -0.16 17.00 -6.08
C ARG A 286 0.96 16.54 -7.01
N GLN A 287 0.63 16.22 -8.25
CA GLN A 287 1.61 15.77 -9.25
C GLN A 287 2.47 16.91 -9.81
N THR A 288 1.90 18.10 -9.95
CA THR A 288 2.66 19.29 -10.37
C THR A 288 3.43 19.82 -9.15
N PRO A 289 4.77 19.89 -9.21
CA PRO A 289 5.54 20.55 -8.17
C PRO A 289 5.19 22.04 -8.13
N ASN A 290 5.41 22.67 -6.99
CA ASN A 290 5.31 24.11 -6.87
C ASN A 290 6.52 24.76 -7.55
N ASP A 291 6.31 25.73 -8.44
CA ASP A 291 7.39 26.36 -9.22
C ASP A 291 8.44 27.06 -8.33
N LEU A 292 8.03 27.48 -7.13
CA LEU A 292 8.90 28.21 -6.20
C LEU A 292 9.84 27.30 -5.40
N THR A 293 9.37 26.14 -4.96
CA THR A 293 10.13 25.23 -4.09
C THR A 293 10.60 23.97 -4.81
N GLY A 294 10.02 23.65 -5.96
CA GLY A 294 10.20 22.36 -6.64
C GLY A 294 9.56 21.18 -5.90
N GLU A 295 8.87 21.43 -4.78
CA GLU A 295 8.28 20.38 -3.94
C GLU A 295 6.82 20.12 -4.31
N HIS A 296 6.40 18.88 -4.11
CA HIS A 296 5.01 18.47 -4.30
C HIS A 296 4.20 18.71 -3.03
N SER A 297 3.07 19.42 -3.15
CA SER A 297 2.16 19.60 -2.02
C SER A 297 1.50 18.29 -1.63
N CYS A 298 1.52 17.94 -0.35
CA CYS A 298 0.87 16.76 0.20
C CYS A 298 -0.13 17.14 1.29
N VAL A 299 -1.31 16.54 1.21
CA VAL A 299 -2.36 16.64 2.23
C VAL A 299 -2.34 15.36 3.05
N MET A 300 -2.17 15.51 4.36
CA MET A 300 -2.30 14.40 5.32
C MET A 300 -3.41 14.72 6.31
N LEU A 301 -4.18 13.70 6.68
CA LEU A 301 -5.31 13.79 7.59
C LEU A 301 -5.11 12.89 8.80
N LYS A 302 -5.70 13.28 9.92
CA LYS A 302 -5.80 12.49 11.13
C LYS A 302 -7.22 12.63 11.65
N GLU A 303 -7.87 11.50 11.88
CA GLU A 303 -9.19 11.48 12.47
C GLU A 303 -9.11 11.78 13.98
N LEU A 304 -10.07 12.57 14.48
CA LEU A 304 -10.30 12.83 15.89
C LEU A 304 -11.52 12.02 16.34
N ASN A 305 -11.56 11.62 17.62
CA ASN A 305 -12.70 10.89 18.22
C ASN A 305 -13.02 9.53 17.56
N SER A 306 -12.03 8.63 17.50
CA SER A 306 -12.11 7.29 16.90
C SER A 306 -13.06 6.29 17.62
N GLU A 307 -13.79 6.73 18.66
CA GLU A 307 -14.72 5.89 19.43
C GLU A 307 -16.11 5.77 18.79
N GLN A 308 -16.49 6.71 17.91
CA GLN A 308 -17.71 6.58 17.13
C GLN A 308 -17.42 5.68 15.91
N GLU A 309 -18.30 4.72 15.61
CA GLU A 309 -18.19 3.72 14.53
C GLU A 309 -18.01 4.31 13.10
N GLN A 310 -17.93 5.64 12.98
CA GLN A 310 -17.73 6.40 11.75
C GLN A 310 -16.30 6.32 11.18
N GLY A 311 -15.32 5.78 11.93
CA GLY A 311 -13.88 5.80 11.60
C GLY A 311 -13.34 4.91 10.46
N GLN A 312 -14.14 4.64 9.43
CA GLN A 312 -13.71 3.83 8.28
C GLN A 312 -13.32 4.64 7.04
N TRP A 313 -13.73 5.91 6.93
CA TRP A 313 -13.47 6.74 5.75
C TRP A 313 -11.97 7.00 5.52
N LEU A 314 -11.19 7.24 6.59
CA LEU A 314 -9.75 7.49 6.48
C LEU A 314 -8.99 6.25 5.96
N SER A 315 -9.42 5.04 6.36
CA SER A 315 -8.86 3.79 5.84
C SER A 315 -9.22 3.60 4.36
N ALA A 316 -10.44 3.92 3.96
CA ALA A 316 -10.87 3.87 2.55
C ALA A 316 -10.03 4.83 1.68
N PHE A 317 -9.87 6.09 2.12
CA PHE A 317 -9.03 7.07 1.44
C PHE A 317 -7.57 6.65 1.39
N TRP A 318 -7.04 6.05 2.44
CA TRP A 318 -5.68 5.51 2.45
C TRP A 318 -5.46 4.40 1.42
N LYS A 319 -6.41 3.44 1.33
CA LYS A 319 -6.35 2.35 0.35
C LYS A 319 -6.34 2.87 -1.07
N ASP A 320 -7.22 3.83 -1.37
CA ASP A 320 -7.32 4.42 -2.70
C ASP A 320 -6.10 5.30 -3.02
N PHE A 321 -5.64 6.13 -2.08
CA PHE A 321 -4.39 6.89 -2.21
C PHE A 321 -3.21 5.97 -2.52
N ARG A 322 -3.04 4.86 -1.79
CA ARG A 322 -1.96 3.90 -2.08
C ARG A 322 -2.06 3.33 -3.49
N ARG A 323 -3.25 2.92 -3.93
CA ARG A 323 -3.44 2.37 -5.27
C ARG A 323 -3.10 3.41 -6.34
N ARG A 324 -3.56 4.66 -6.19
CA ARG A 324 -3.24 5.76 -7.10
C ARG A 324 -1.76 6.09 -7.08
N PHE A 325 -1.16 6.20 -5.90
CA PHE A 325 0.26 6.52 -5.73
C PHE A 325 1.16 5.47 -6.39
N LEU A 326 0.88 4.17 -6.21
CA LEU A 326 1.62 3.09 -6.87
C LEU A 326 1.57 3.19 -8.40
N SER A 327 0.46 3.65 -8.97
CA SER A 327 0.33 3.90 -10.41
C SER A 327 1.01 5.20 -10.86
N LEU A 328 1.08 6.21 -10.00
CA LEU A 328 1.68 7.52 -10.29
C LEU A 328 3.21 7.55 -10.10
N LEU A 329 3.80 6.55 -9.43
CA LEU A 329 5.24 6.46 -9.14
C LEU A 329 6.13 6.50 -10.39
N SER A 330 5.66 5.98 -11.52
CA SER A 330 6.39 5.95 -12.79
C SER A 330 6.37 7.28 -13.55
N TYR A 331 5.45 8.18 -13.21
CA TYR A 331 5.24 9.46 -13.88
C TYR A 331 6.06 10.56 -13.18
N GLN A 332 5.41 11.62 -12.69
CA GLN A 332 6.07 12.76 -12.06
C GLN A 332 6.87 12.38 -10.81
N PHE A 333 6.47 11.32 -10.11
CA PHE A 333 7.14 10.86 -8.90
C PHE A 333 8.34 9.92 -9.18
N ARG A 334 8.75 9.77 -10.44
CA ARG A 334 9.97 9.04 -10.82
C ARG A 334 11.22 9.68 -10.22
N HIS A 335 11.25 10.99 -10.07
CA HIS A 335 12.40 11.72 -9.54
C HIS A 335 12.56 11.58 -8.02
N PHE A 336 11.58 11.03 -7.31
CA PHE A 336 11.69 10.87 -5.86
C PHE A 336 12.71 9.80 -5.46
N PRO A 337 13.47 10.03 -4.37
CA PRO A 337 14.27 8.97 -3.78
C PRO A 337 13.39 7.77 -3.38
N PRO A 338 13.80 6.52 -3.68
CA PRO A 338 13.05 5.31 -3.34
C PRO A 338 12.78 5.19 -1.84
N SER A 339 13.70 5.71 -1.02
CA SER A 339 13.56 5.78 0.44
C SER A 339 12.39 6.68 0.88
N LEU A 340 12.18 7.81 0.20
CA LEU A 340 11.07 8.73 0.44
C LEU A 340 9.75 8.11 -0.02
N ALA A 341 9.72 7.54 -1.22
CA ALA A 341 8.53 6.85 -1.74
C ALA A 341 8.10 5.66 -0.86
N LEU A 342 9.07 4.88 -0.38
CA LEU A 342 8.83 3.80 0.58
C LEU A 342 8.27 4.33 1.91
N ASN A 343 8.82 5.45 2.40
CA ASN A 343 8.33 6.08 3.62
C ASN A 343 6.90 6.62 3.43
N ILE A 344 6.52 7.09 2.25
CA ILE A 344 5.13 7.49 1.96
C ILE A 344 4.21 6.26 2.05
N LEU A 345 4.57 5.14 1.43
CA LEU A 345 3.75 3.92 1.38
C LEU A 345 3.58 3.21 2.73
N GLN A 346 4.57 3.32 3.63
CA GLN A 346 4.55 2.62 4.91
C GLN A 346 3.95 3.48 6.02
N ASN A 347 2.65 3.44 6.27
CA ASN A 347 2.08 4.16 7.42
C ASN A 347 1.57 3.20 8.51
N ARG A 348 2.02 3.41 9.76
CA ARG A 348 1.60 2.60 10.92
C ARG A 348 0.27 3.07 11.50
N ALA A 349 -0.10 4.33 11.30
CA ALA A 349 -1.32 4.90 11.85
C ALA A 349 -2.58 4.45 11.09
N ALA A 350 -2.44 4.04 9.84
CA ALA A 350 -3.56 3.55 9.06
C ALA A 350 -3.91 2.12 9.46
N LYS A 351 -5.13 1.90 9.97
CA LYS A 351 -5.72 0.57 10.15
C LYS A 351 -5.93 -0.04 8.77
N GLU A 352 -5.16 -1.09 8.47
CA GLU A 352 -5.30 -1.83 7.22
C GLU A 352 -6.07 -3.11 7.46
N ASP A 353 -7.05 -3.38 6.60
CA ASP A 353 -7.79 -4.65 6.63
C ASP A 353 -6.85 -5.82 6.38
N VAL A 354 -7.26 -6.99 6.86
CA VAL A 354 -6.57 -8.25 6.60
C VAL A 354 -6.41 -8.42 5.08
N PRO A 355 -5.17 -8.54 4.57
CA PRO A 355 -4.94 -8.65 3.14
C PRO A 355 -5.61 -9.93 2.61
N GLN A 356 -6.34 -9.79 1.50
CA GLN A 356 -6.87 -10.94 0.76
C GLN A 356 -5.69 -11.74 0.20
N ALA A 357 -5.52 -12.98 0.66
CA ALA A 357 -4.42 -13.83 0.24
C ALA A 357 -4.49 -14.09 -1.28
N LEU A 358 -3.33 -14.01 -1.95
CA LEU A 358 -3.23 -14.27 -3.38
C LEU A 358 -3.68 -15.70 -3.70
N SER A 359 -4.66 -15.85 -4.59
CA SER A 359 -5.16 -17.14 -5.06
C SER A 359 -4.54 -17.52 -6.42
N ARG A 360 -4.50 -18.83 -6.72
CA ARG A 360 -4.04 -19.35 -8.03
C ARG A 360 -4.67 -18.66 -9.25
N PRO A 361 -6.00 -18.39 -9.32
CA PRO A 361 -6.58 -17.73 -10.49
C PRO A 361 -6.08 -16.29 -10.66
N VAL A 362 -5.83 -15.55 -9.57
CA VAL A 362 -5.26 -14.20 -9.65
C VAL A 362 -3.81 -14.23 -10.15
N LEU A 363 -3.03 -15.22 -9.71
CA LEU A 363 -1.66 -15.43 -10.21
C LEU A 363 -1.65 -15.77 -11.70
N ALA A 364 -2.51 -16.71 -12.14
CA ALA A 364 -2.60 -17.13 -13.53
C ALA A 364 -3.13 -16.04 -14.48
N ALA A 365 -3.93 -15.09 -13.97
CA ALA A 365 -4.40 -13.95 -14.74
C ALA A 365 -3.28 -12.93 -15.03
N GLN A 366 -2.24 -12.87 -14.19
CA GLN A 366 -1.15 -11.89 -14.29
C GLN A 366 0.13 -12.49 -14.87
N PHE A 367 0.38 -13.78 -14.64
CA PHE A 367 1.59 -14.46 -15.10
C PHE A 367 1.25 -15.74 -15.87
N SER A 368 1.84 -15.86 -17.06
CA SER A 368 1.83 -17.10 -17.84
C SER A 368 2.73 -18.16 -17.18
N PRO A 369 2.49 -19.47 -17.41
CA PRO A 369 3.43 -20.52 -16.98
C PRO A 369 4.86 -20.30 -17.50
N TYR A 370 5.02 -19.68 -18.68
CA TYR A 370 6.33 -19.33 -19.22
C TYR A 370 7.02 -18.22 -18.40
N ASP A 371 6.26 -17.27 -17.88
CA ASP A 371 6.74 -16.16 -17.06
C ASP A 371 7.31 -16.67 -15.73
N LEU A 372 6.57 -17.59 -15.10
CA LEU A 372 7.02 -18.26 -13.88
C LEU A 372 8.31 -19.06 -14.12
N LYS A 373 8.43 -19.73 -15.26
CA LYS A 373 9.67 -20.42 -15.65
C LYS A 373 10.83 -19.44 -15.87
N ARG A 374 10.60 -18.28 -16.49
CA ARG A 374 11.63 -17.23 -16.66
C ARG A 374 12.12 -16.70 -15.30
N LEU A 375 11.20 -16.43 -14.38
CA LEU A 375 11.52 -16.04 -13.01
C LEU A 375 12.34 -17.11 -12.28
N GLU A 376 11.98 -18.39 -12.45
CA GLU A 376 12.72 -19.52 -11.89
C GLU A 376 14.15 -19.61 -12.46
N MET A 377 14.33 -19.45 -13.78
CA MET A 377 15.64 -19.46 -14.43
C MET A 377 16.55 -18.32 -13.92
N TYR A 378 15.99 -17.13 -13.72
CA TYR A 378 16.72 -16.00 -13.14
C TYR A 378 17.10 -16.24 -11.68
N SER A 379 16.22 -16.87 -10.89
CA SER A 379 16.48 -17.21 -9.49
C SER A 379 17.67 -18.17 -9.32
N ARG A 380 17.94 -18.99 -10.35
CA ARG A 380 19.07 -19.91 -10.49
C ARG A 380 20.31 -19.28 -11.13
N ASN A 381 20.30 -17.95 -11.37
CA ASN A 381 21.38 -17.20 -12.03
C ASN A 381 21.71 -17.70 -13.46
N MET A 382 20.75 -18.31 -14.18
CA MET A 382 20.99 -18.82 -15.54
C MET A 382 20.75 -17.78 -16.64
N VAL A 383 20.12 -16.66 -16.30
CA VAL A 383 19.66 -15.63 -17.23
C VAL A 383 19.93 -14.25 -16.66
N ASP A 384 20.13 -13.26 -17.53
CA ASP A 384 20.26 -11.84 -17.17
C ASP A 384 18.94 -11.22 -16.68
N TYR A 385 19.07 -10.15 -15.91
CA TYR A 385 17.90 -9.48 -15.31
C TYR A 385 16.94 -8.88 -16.34
N HIS A 386 17.43 -8.50 -17.52
CA HIS A 386 16.62 -7.96 -18.61
C HIS A 386 15.45 -8.87 -19.04
N LEU A 387 15.60 -10.20 -18.94
CA LEU A 387 14.53 -11.15 -19.31
C LEU A 387 13.37 -11.15 -18.31
N VAL A 388 13.57 -10.57 -17.13
CA VAL A 388 12.61 -10.56 -16.02
C VAL A 388 12.00 -9.19 -15.78
N MET A 389 12.57 -8.13 -16.35
CA MET A 389 12.17 -6.73 -16.13
C MET A 389 10.70 -6.44 -16.47
N ASP A 390 10.13 -7.14 -17.45
CA ASP A 390 8.72 -7.05 -17.85
C ASP A 390 7.76 -7.50 -16.73
N MET A 391 8.18 -8.46 -15.90
CA MET A 391 7.36 -9.03 -14.82
C MET A 391 7.49 -8.28 -13.50
N ILE A 392 8.58 -7.54 -13.28
CA ILE A 392 8.85 -6.84 -12.00
C ILE A 392 7.78 -5.83 -11.62
N PRO A 393 7.20 -5.01 -12.52
CA PRO A 393 6.16 -4.06 -12.14
C PRO A 393 4.92 -4.74 -11.55
N ALA A 394 4.51 -5.89 -12.10
CA ALA A 394 3.40 -6.67 -11.58
C ALA A 394 3.72 -7.23 -10.18
N VAL A 395 4.91 -7.82 -10.00
CA VAL A 395 5.39 -8.31 -8.71
C VAL A 395 5.44 -7.19 -7.66
N ALA A 396 5.96 -6.02 -8.04
CA ALA A 396 6.05 -4.87 -7.16
C ALA A 396 4.66 -4.37 -6.73
N ARG A 397 3.70 -4.28 -7.65
CA ARG A 397 2.31 -3.93 -7.32
C ARG A 397 1.69 -4.93 -6.34
N MET A 398 1.83 -6.24 -6.58
CA MET A 398 1.33 -7.27 -5.66
C MET A 398 1.97 -7.18 -4.27
N PHE A 399 3.29 -6.90 -4.22
CA PHE A 399 4.01 -6.71 -2.96
C PHE A 399 3.49 -5.51 -2.17
N PHE A 400 3.43 -4.33 -2.79
CA PHE A 400 3.05 -3.10 -2.11
C PHE A 400 1.54 -3.00 -1.84
N LEU A 401 0.71 -3.78 -2.53
CA LEU A 401 -0.70 -3.99 -2.18
C LEU A 401 -0.89 -5.08 -1.11
N LYS A 402 0.20 -5.58 -0.51
CA LYS A 402 0.22 -6.63 0.53
C LYS A 402 -0.44 -7.96 0.13
N GLN A 403 -0.54 -8.24 -1.17
CA GLN A 403 -1.07 -9.53 -1.67
C GLN A 403 -0.07 -10.68 -1.48
N LEU A 404 1.23 -10.37 -1.42
CA LEU A 404 2.31 -11.35 -1.19
C LEU A 404 2.48 -11.80 0.28
N GLY A 405 1.48 -11.53 1.13
CA GLY A 405 1.32 -12.09 2.48
C GLY A 405 2.61 -12.15 3.32
N PRO A 406 3.17 -13.35 3.59
CA PRO A 406 4.28 -13.57 4.54
C PRO A 406 5.66 -13.14 4.03
N VAL A 407 5.80 -12.72 2.77
CA VAL A 407 7.12 -12.39 2.22
C VAL A 407 7.62 -11.08 2.82
N SER A 408 8.51 -11.17 3.81
CA SER A 408 9.21 -10.02 4.37
C SER A 408 10.50 -9.74 3.58
N LEU A 409 10.59 -8.51 3.08
CA LEU A 409 11.76 -7.98 2.40
C LEU A 409 12.49 -6.99 3.31
N SER A 410 13.81 -6.90 3.18
CA SER A 410 14.57 -5.86 3.88
C SER A 410 14.23 -4.48 3.32
N THR A 411 14.47 -3.42 4.09
CA THR A 411 14.18 -2.04 3.66
C THR A 411 14.90 -1.67 2.35
N ALA A 412 16.14 -2.13 2.18
CA ALA A 412 16.90 -1.96 0.94
C ALA A 412 16.29 -2.76 -0.23
N GLN A 413 15.83 -4.00 0.02
CA GLN A 413 15.13 -4.81 -0.98
C GLN A 413 13.80 -4.17 -1.41
N CYS A 414 13.04 -3.61 -0.47
CA CYS A 414 11.81 -2.89 -0.78
C CYS A 414 12.08 -1.61 -1.59
N ALA A 415 13.08 -0.82 -1.20
CA ALA A 415 13.48 0.38 -1.94
C ALA A 415 13.92 0.02 -3.37
N LEU A 416 14.64 -1.08 -3.53
CA LEU A 416 15.06 -1.60 -4.83
C LEU A 416 13.88 -2.06 -5.69
N LEU A 417 12.94 -2.82 -5.12
CA LEU A 417 11.73 -3.27 -5.80
C LEU A 417 10.86 -2.09 -6.26
N LEU A 418 10.77 -1.05 -5.43
CA LEU A 418 10.05 0.17 -5.75
C LEU A 418 10.75 0.95 -6.87
N GLY A 419 12.07 1.12 -6.76
CA GLY A 419 12.88 1.86 -7.74
C GLY A 419 12.86 1.22 -9.13
N ILE A 420 13.12 -0.09 -9.22
CA ILE A 420 13.13 -0.83 -10.48
C ILE A 420 11.70 -1.07 -11.00
N GLY A 421 10.82 -1.54 -10.12
CA GLY A 421 9.49 -2.03 -10.52
C GLY A 421 8.45 -0.95 -10.74
N LEU A 422 8.42 0.09 -9.90
CA LEU A 422 7.36 1.10 -9.91
C LEU A 422 7.82 2.48 -10.40
N GLN A 423 9.05 2.88 -10.11
CA GLN A 423 9.62 4.14 -10.62
C GLN A 423 10.35 3.98 -11.96
N HIS A 424 10.59 2.74 -12.41
CA HIS A 424 11.33 2.41 -13.64
C HIS A 424 12.68 3.15 -13.73
N LYS A 425 13.41 3.20 -12.62
CA LYS A 425 14.76 3.74 -12.58
C LYS A 425 15.76 2.74 -13.15
N THR A 426 16.83 3.28 -13.74
CA THR A 426 17.95 2.44 -14.16
C THR A 426 18.76 2.01 -12.93
N VAL A 427 19.58 0.98 -13.11
CA VAL A 427 20.45 0.47 -12.06
C VAL A 427 21.47 1.55 -11.65
N ASP A 428 21.96 2.33 -12.62
CA ASP A 428 22.94 3.39 -12.40
C ASP A 428 22.35 4.56 -11.60
N ASP A 429 21.07 4.90 -11.83
CA ASP A 429 20.35 5.90 -11.04
C ASP A 429 20.20 5.43 -9.58
N LEU A 430 19.90 4.14 -9.39
CA LEU A 430 19.75 3.54 -8.07
C LEU A 430 21.08 3.41 -7.33
N GLU A 431 22.19 3.19 -8.04
CA GLU A 431 23.55 3.18 -7.46
C GLU A 431 23.88 4.53 -6.81
N LYS A 432 23.54 5.64 -7.48
CA LYS A 432 23.75 7.00 -6.95
C LYS A 432 22.86 7.27 -5.74
N GLU A 433 21.58 6.89 -5.79
CA GLU A 433 20.61 7.23 -4.75
C GLU A 433 20.71 6.34 -3.50
N ILE A 434 20.97 5.04 -3.67
CA ILE A 434 21.10 4.08 -2.58
C ILE A 434 22.54 4.06 -2.04
N SER A 435 23.50 4.66 -2.76
CA SER A 435 24.93 4.69 -2.41
C SER A 435 25.51 3.29 -2.19
N LEU A 436 25.04 2.32 -2.97
CA LEU A 436 25.52 0.93 -2.97
C LEU A 436 26.07 0.57 -4.35
N PRO A 437 27.20 -0.17 -4.43
CA PRO A 437 27.75 -0.61 -5.71
C PRO A 437 26.75 -1.47 -6.51
N SER A 438 26.73 -1.30 -7.83
CA SER A 438 25.86 -2.03 -8.77
C SER A 438 25.84 -3.56 -8.56
N GLY A 439 27.00 -4.18 -8.30
CA GLY A 439 27.10 -5.63 -8.03
C GLY A 439 26.33 -6.07 -6.78
N GLN A 440 26.32 -5.25 -5.73
CA GLN A 440 25.55 -5.54 -4.51
C GLN A 440 24.05 -5.36 -4.73
N ILE A 441 23.66 -4.33 -5.50
CA ILE A 441 22.28 -4.08 -5.89
C ILE A 441 21.72 -5.30 -6.64
N MET A 442 22.46 -5.82 -7.61
CA MET A 442 22.06 -7.02 -8.36
C MET A 442 22.00 -8.27 -7.47
N GLY A 443 22.93 -8.44 -6.54
CA GLY A 443 22.88 -9.51 -5.55
C GLY A 443 21.63 -9.45 -4.67
N LEU A 444 21.23 -8.25 -4.23
CA LEU A 444 20.01 -8.02 -3.45
C LEU A 444 18.74 -8.27 -4.29
N PHE A 445 18.72 -7.81 -5.53
CA PHE A 445 17.64 -8.04 -6.48
C PHE A 445 17.43 -9.52 -6.73
N ASN A 446 18.51 -10.28 -6.94
CA ASN A 446 18.42 -11.71 -7.17
C ASN A 446 17.91 -12.48 -5.93
N ARG A 447 18.36 -12.09 -4.73
CA ARG A 447 17.78 -12.61 -3.46
C ARG A 447 16.30 -12.28 -3.31
N LEU A 448 15.87 -11.12 -3.77
CA LEU A 448 14.46 -10.73 -3.78
C LEU A 448 13.64 -11.64 -4.71
N ILE A 449 14.09 -11.85 -5.95
CA ILE A 449 13.38 -12.71 -6.91
C ILE A 449 13.31 -14.15 -6.41
N ARG A 450 14.37 -14.67 -5.79
CA ARG A 450 14.32 -15.99 -5.13
C ARG A 450 13.18 -16.12 -4.11
N LYS A 451 12.97 -15.11 -3.26
CA LYS A 451 11.87 -15.11 -2.28
C LYS A 451 10.49 -15.08 -2.96
N VAL A 452 10.36 -14.28 -4.02
CA VAL A 452 9.11 -14.19 -4.80
C VAL A 452 8.79 -15.51 -5.48
N VAL A 453 9.78 -16.14 -6.11
CA VAL A 453 9.63 -17.45 -6.77
C VAL A 453 9.26 -18.52 -5.75
N GLN A 454 9.92 -18.58 -4.60
CA GLN A 454 9.56 -19.52 -3.52
C GLN A 454 8.10 -19.36 -3.07
N PHE A 455 7.61 -18.13 -2.98
CA PHE A 455 6.22 -17.87 -2.63
C PHE A 455 5.25 -18.31 -3.74
N PHE A 456 5.54 -18.00 -5.01
CA PHE A 456 4.73 -18.45 -6.14
C PHE A 456 4.70 -19.98 -6.27
N SER A 457 5.83 -20.65 -6.10
CA SER A 457 5.91 -22.12 -6.05
C SER A 457 5.07 -22.68 -4.92
N SER A 458 5.13 -22.11 -3.71
CA SER A 458 4.29 -22.56 -2.58
C SER A 458 2.79 -22.42 -2.85
N ILE A 459 2.36 -21.37 -3.56
CA ILE A 459 0.95 -21.22 -3.97
C ILE A 459 0.56 -22.30 -4.99
N GLN A 460 1.43 -22.58 -5.96
CA GLN A 460 1.19 -23.62 -6.96
C GLN A 460 1.15 -25.01 -6.31
N GLU A 461 2.09 -25.32 -5.42
CA GLU A 461 2.15 -26.56 -4.66
C GLU A 461 0.87 -26.76 -3.84
N LYS A 462 0.44 -25.75 -3.06
CA LYS A 462 -0.81 -25.83 -2.29
C LYS A 462 -2.04 -26.03 -3.17
N ALA A 463 -2.06 -25.42 -4.35
CA ALA A 463 -3.18 -25.59 -5.27
C ALA A 463 -3.19 -26.97 -5.93
N VAL A 464 -2.00 -27.52 -6.24
CA VAL A 464 -1.86 -28.90 -6.74
C VAL A 464 -2.21 -29.90 -5.63
N GLU A 465 -1.75 -29.69 -4.39
CA GLU A 465 -2.14 -30.51 -3.23
C GLU A 465 -3.67 -30.51 -3.06
N ALA A 466 -4.33 -29.36 -3.14
CA ALA A 466 -5.79 -29.28 -3.08
C ALA A 466 -6.49 -30.03 -4.23
N GLU A 467 -5.91 -30.03 -5.44
CA GLU A 467 -6.41 -30.81 -6.58
C GLU A 467 -6.11 -32.31 -6.44
N MET A 468 -5.01 -32.69 -5.78
CA MET A 468 -4.58 -34.08 -5.60
C MET A 468 -5.35 -34.84 -4.51
N VAL A 469 -6.10 -34.15 -3.62
CA VAL A 469 -6.88 -34.76 -2.52
C VAL A 469 -8.25 -35.33 -2.98
N ALA A 470 -8.46 -35.53 -4.28
CA ALA A 470 -9.55 -36.38 -4.77
C ALA A 470 -9.08 -37.82 -5.09
N SER A 471 -8.12 -38.37 -4.35
CA SER A 471 -8.04 -39.83 -4.25
C SER A 471 -9.30 -40.30 -3.52
N LYS A 472 -10.33 -40.71 -4.29
CA LYS A 472 -11.47 -41.43 -3.72
C LYS A 472 -10.89 -42.52 -2.82
N ASP A 473 -11.16 -42.43 -1.52
CA ASP A 473 -11.06 -43.60 -0.66
C ASP A 473 -12.00 -44.63 -1.27
N ILE A 474 -11.42 -45.58 -2.01
CA ILE A 474 -12.14 -46.76 -2.43
C ILE A 474 -12.35 -47.53 -1.13
N ALA A 475 -13.49 -47.25 -0.48
CA ALA A 475 -14.01 -48.13 0.55
C ALA A 475 -14.28 -49.47 -0.14
N MET A 476 -13.30 -50.36 -0.06
CA MET A 476 -13.48 -51.76 -0.42
C MET A 476 -14.43 -52.35 0.60
N GLU A 477 -15.72 -52.30 0.32
CA GLU A 477 -16.70 -53.06 1.09
C GLU A 477 -16.38 -54.55 0.90
N PRO A 478 -16.26 -55.33 1.98
CA PRO A 478 -16.06 -56.77 1.86
C PRO A 478 -17.26 -57.34 1.11
N THR A 479 -16.99 -58.03 0.00
CA THR A 479 -18.04 -58.71 -0.76
C THR A 479 -18.79 -59.65 0.18
N ALA A 480 -20.13 -59.60 0.17
CA ALA A 480 -20.97 -60.41 1.06
C ALA A 480 -20.78 -61.93 0.89
N ARG A 481 -20.13 -62.35 -0.20
CA ARG A 481 -19.75 -63.73 -0.49
C ARG A 481 -18.23 -63.86 -0.42
N THR A 482 -17.79 -64.94 0.21
CA THR A 482 -16.37 -65.26 0.29
C THR A 482 -15.90 -65.86 -1.04
N LEU A 483 -14.62 -65.68 -1.36
CA LEU A 483 -14.02 -66.27 -2.58
C LEU A 483 -14.23 -67.79 -2.65
N SER A 484 -14.24 -68.45 -1.48
CA SER A 484 -14.57 -69.87 -1.36
C SER A 484 -15.99 -70.20 -1.80
N ASP A 485 -16.98 -69.39 -1.43
CA ASP A 485 -18.38 -69.63 -1.81
C ASP A 485 -18.59 -69.49 -3.32
N ASP A 486 -17.96 -68.50 -3.95
CA ASP A 486 -18.01 -68.30 -5.41
C ASP A 486 -17.29 -69.43 -6.17
N LEU A 487 -16.16 -69.93 -5.64
CA LEU A 487 -15.46 -71.07 -6.22
C LEU A 487 -16.27 -72.38 -6.09
N ASP A 488 -16.96 -72.56 -4.98
CA ASP A 488 -17.83 -73.73 -4.75
C ASP A 488 -19.10 -73.68 -5.62
N GLU A 489 -19.69 -72.50 -5.81
CA GLU A 489 -20.83 -72.31 -6.73
C GLU A 489 -20.41 -72.59 -8.18
N ALA A 490 -19.27 -72.05 -8.61
CA ALA A 490 -18.71 -72.35 -9.93
C ALA A 490 -18.36 -73.84 -10.11
N ALA A 491 -17.86 -74.51 -9.07
CA ALA A 491 -17.57 -75.95 -9.09
C ALA A 491 -18.85 -76.78 -9.23
N ARG A 492 -19.94 -76.40 -8.55
CA ARG A 492 -21.25 -77.07 -8.70
C ARG A 492 -21.83 -76.87 -10.09
N GLU A 493 -21.79 -75.65 -10.63
CA GLU A 493 -22.23 -75.40 -12.00
C GLU A 493 -21.43 -76.22 -13.02
N PHE A 494 -20.12 -76.36 -12.81
CA PHE A 494 -19.26 -77.17 -13.66
C PHE A 494 -19.60 -78.66 -13.56
N GLN A 495 -19.85 -79.18 -12.35
CA GLN A 495 -20.27 -80.56 -12.15
C GLN A 495 -21.66 -80.85 -12.74
N GLU A 496 -22.60 -79.91 -12.65
CA GLU A 496 -23.91 -80.06 -13.28
C GLU A 496 -23.83 -80.04 -14.80
N LYS A 497 -23.01 -79.15 -15.39
CA LYS A 497 -22.71 -79.18 -16.82
C LYS A 497 -22.05 -80.49 -17.21
N GLN A 498 -21.08 -80.96 -16.44
CA GLN A 498 -20.40 -82.22 -16.70
C GLN A 498 -21.36 -83.42 -16.62
N LYS A 499 -22.32 -83.42 -15.69
CA LYS A 499 -23.37 -84.46 -15.62
C LYS A 499 -24.31 -84.39 -16.82
N LYS A 500 -24.75 -83.20 -17.23
CA LYS A 500 -25.58 -83.01 -18.43
C LYS A 500 -24.84 -83.46 -19.69
N ASP A 501 -23.56 -83.15 -19.80
CA ASP A 501 -22.71 -83.60 -20.91
C ASP A 501 -22.51 -85.11 -20.87
N LEU A 502 -22.39 -85.73 -19.68
CA LEU A 502 -22.29 -87.19 -19.53
C LEU A 502 -23.60 -87.91 -19.88
N GLU A 503 -24.74 -87.33 -19.55
CA GLU A 503 -26.06 -87.82 -19.95
C GLU A 503 -26.24 -87.72 -21.46
N GLN A 504 -25.83 -86.60 -22.07
CA GLN A 504 -25.80 -86.45 -23.53
C GLN A 504 -24.87 -87.49 -24.19
N ILE A 505 -23.69 -87.76 -23.63
CA ILE A 505 -22.77 -88.79 -24.14
C ILE A 505 -23.35 -90.20 -24.00
N LYS A 506 -24.15 -90.48 -22.96
CA LYS A 506 -24.84 -91.78 -22.78
C LYS A 506 -26.01 -91.98 -23.74
N GLU A 507 -26.69 -90.91 -24.14
CA GLU A 507 -27.76 -90.95 -25.14
C GLU A 507 -27.23 -91.00 -26.59
N MET A 508 -25.95 -90.67 -26.80
CA MET A 508 -25.30 -90.78 -28.11
C MET A 508 -24.92 -92.23 -28.41
N ASP A 509 -25.43 -92.75 -29.54
CA ASP A 509 -25.10 -94.10 -30.02
C ASP A 509 -23.65 -94.14 -30.54
N LEU A 510 -22.71 -94.51 -29.67
CA LEU A 510 -21.25 -94.55 -29.91
C LEU A 510 -20.84 -95.68 -30.88
N THR A 511 -21.77 -96.55 -31.27
CA THR A 511 -21.54 -97.66 -32.21
C THR A 511 -21.09 -97.19 -33.60
N GLN A 512 -21.44 -95.96 -34.00
CA GLN A 512 -21.00 -95.32 -35.26
C GLN A 512 -19.53 -94.83 -35.27
N TYR A 513 -18.86 -94.82 -34.10
CA TYR A 513 -17.46 -94.44 -33.93
C TYR A 513 -16.51 -95.61 -33.66
N MET A 514 -17.04 -96.83 -33.59
CA MET A 514 -16.26 -98.05 -33.41
C MET A 514 -15.44 -98.36 -34.67
N ILE A 515 -14.11 -98.33 -34.57
CA ILE A 515 -13.20 -98.79 -35.62
C ILE A 515 -13.25 -100.31 -35.59
N ARG A 516 -13.92 -100.94 -36.56
CA ARG A 516 -13.86 -102.39 -36.75
C ARG A 516 -12.56 -102.73 -37.48
N GLY A 517 -11.74 -103.59 -36.89
CA GLY A 517 -10.59 -104.21 -37.54
C GLY A 517 -10.38 -105.57 -36.90
N ASP A 518 -10.13 -106.58 -37.72
CA ASP A 518 -9.85 -107.94 -37.24
C ASP A 518 -8.43 -107.99 -36.64
N ASP A 519 -8.19 -108.88 -35.68
CA ASP A 519 -6.92 -108.95 -34.92
C ASP A 519 -5.68 -109.09 -35.84
N GLU A 520 -5.83 -109.69 -37.02
CA GLU A 520 -4.76 -109.83 -38.02
C GLU A 520 -4.39 -108.50 -38.71
N GLU A 521 -5.33 -107.58 -38.88
CA GLU A 521 -5.08 -106.26 -39.48
C GLU A 521 -4.37 -105.33 -38.50
N TRP A 522 -4.74 -105.41 -37.21
CA TRP A 522 -4.08 -104.66 -36.14
C TRP A 522 -2.62 -105.08 -35.95
N ASP A 523 -2.31 -106.38 -36.06
CA ASP A 523 -0.95 -106.91 -35.93
C ASP A 523 -0.03 -106.49 -37.10
N GLN A 524 -0.55 -106.40 -38.33
CA GLN A 524 0.21 -105.90 -39.48
C GLN A 524 0.51 -104.40 -39.36
N VAL A 525 -0.44 -103.64 -38.80
CA VAL A 525 -0.33 -102.19 -38.63
C VAL A 525 0.62 -101.84 -37.48
N LEU A 526 0.58 -102.59 -36.37
CA LEU A 526 1.51 -102.43 -35.25
C LEU A 526 2.96 -102.77 -35.62
N LYS A 527 3.19 -103.76 -36.49
CA LYS A 527 4.54 -104.08 -37.03
C LYS A 527 5.14 -102.98 -37.91
N LYS A 528 4.32 -102.14 -38.56
CA LYS A 528 4.77 -100.97 -39.35
C LYS A 528 4.91 -99.69 -38.52
N ALA A 529 4.38 -99.64 -37.30
CA ALA A 529 4.26 -98.43 -36.48
C ALA A 529 5.53 -98.05 -35.68
N GLY A 530 6.70 -98.60 -35.99
CA GLY A 530 7.95 -98.34 -35.27
C GLY A 530 8.49 -96.90 -35.37
N HIS A 531 7.99 -96.05 -36.29
CA HIS A 531 8.57 -94.72 -36.52
C HIS A 531 7.58 -93.54 -36.68
N SER A 532 6.28 -93.70 -36.43
CA SER A 532 5.35 -92.55 -36.40
C SER A 532 4.18 -92.76 -35.44
N ALA A 533 3.88 -91.78 -34.59
CA ALA A 533 2.82 -91.81 -33.56
C ALA A 533 1.38 -91.76 -34.10
N ILE A 534 1.18 -91.82 -35.42
CA ILE A 534 -0.14 -91.79 -36.05
C ILE A 534 -0.28 -93.02 -36.93
N VAL A 535 -1.34 -93.77 -36.69
CA VAL A 535 -1.69 -95.01 -37.37
C VAL A 535 -3.05 -94.83 -38.04
N SER A 536 -3.14 -95.12 -39.33
CA SER A 536 -4.38 -94.98 -40.10
C SER A 536 -4.85 -96.34 -40.63
N ILE A 537 -6.11 -96.67 -40.36
CA ILE A 537 -6.78 -97.90 -40.82
C ILE A 537 -7.86 -97.50 -41.83
N LYS A 538 -7.93 -98.19 -42.97
CA LYS A 538 -8.99 -97.96 -43.97
C LYS A 538 -10.30 -98.54 -43.43
N SER A 539 -11.34 -97.71 -43.33
CA SER A 539 -12.69 -98.18 -43.00
C SER A 539 -13.54 -98.27 -44.26
N ASP A 540 -14.24 -99.40 -44.44
CA ASP A 540 -14.92 -99.76 -45.69
C ASP A 540 -16.35 -99.20 -45.86
N ARG A 541 -16.73 -98.15 -45.11
CA ARG A 541 -17.98 -97.40 -45.36
C ARG A 541 -17.83 -95.90 -45.13
N LYS A 542 -18.27 -95.13 -46.12
CA LYS A 542 -18.33 -93.66 -46.10
C LYS A 542 -19.43 -93.19 -45.14
N ARG A 543 -19.07 -92.44 -44.09
CA ARG A 543 -20.03 -91.84 -43.13
C ARG A 543 -20.99 -90.88 -43.83
N LYS A 544 -22.30 -91.01 -43.56
CA LYS A 544 -23.29 -89.95 -43.87
C LYS A 544 -23.23 -88.90 -42.76
N LEU A 545 -22.81 -87.69 -43.10
CA LEU A 545 -23.04 -86.50 -42.28
C LEU A 545 -24.53 -86.15 -42.40
N GLY A 546 -25.30 -86.42 -41.34
CA GLY A 546 -26.68 -85.94 -41.22
C GLY A 546 -26.66 -84.42 -41.04
N GLY A 547 -27.27 -83.71 -41.97
CA GLY A 547 -27.53 -82.29 -41.83
C GLY A 547 -28.78 -82.07 -40.99
N GLU A 548 -28.66 -81.26 -39.94
CA GLU A 548 -29.57 -80.18 -39.59
C GLU A 548 -29.00 -79.38 -38.41
N LYS A 549 -29.10 -78.05 -38.51
CA LYS A 549 -28.65 -77.01 -37.55
C LYS A 549 -27.14 -76.74 -37.46
N ALA A 550 -26.58 -76.30 -38.58
CA ALA A 550 -25.43 -75.41 -38.60
C ALA A 550 -25.91 -73.97 -38.85
N GLU A 551 -26.43 -73.29 -37.83
CA GLU A 551 -26.52 -71.83 -37.80
C GLU A 551 -26.15 -71.32 -36.41
N GLN A 552 -25.39 -70.23 -36.38
CA GLN A 552 -24.87 -69.51 -35.20
C GLN A 552 -23.59 -70.05 -34.56
N TRP A 553 -22.51 -70.11 -35.35
CA TRP A 553 -21.21 -69.63 -34.87
C TRP A 553 -20.25 -69.46 -36.04
N GLN A 554 -20.11 -68.21 -36.52
CA GLN A 554 -18.89 -67.61 -37.08
C GLN A 554 -19.28 -66.43 -37.98
N ASN A 555 -19.30 -65.23 -37.41
CA ASN A 555 -18.98 -64.04 -38.18
C ASN A 555 -18.32 -63.00 -37.27
N LYS A 556 -16.99 -63.01 -37.25
CA LYS A 556 -16.09 -61.83 -37.20
C LYS A 556 -14.65 -62.30 -37.03
N LYS A 557 -13.98 -62.58 -38.14
CA LYS A 557 -12.52 -62.42 -38.23
C LYS A 557 -12.20 -61.17 -39.06
N THR A 558 -11.45 -60.28 -38.41
CA THR A 558 -10.30 -59.53 -38.91
C THR A 558 -10.44 -58.60 -40.13
N LYS A 559 -10.22 -57.29 -39.90
CA LYS A 559 -9.40 -56.47 -40.81
C LYS A 559 -8.50 -55.52 -40.01
N LYS A 560 -7.20 -55.76 -40.14
CA LYS A 560 -6.09 -54.89 -39.71
C LYS A 560 -5.35 -54.51 -40.99
N HIS A 561 -5.58 -53.31 -41.53
CA HIS A 561 -4.55 -52.50 -42.18
C HIS A 561 -5.11 -51.12 -42.59
N GLY A 562 -4.46 -50.10 -42.05
CA GLY A 562 -4.40 -48.74 -42.56
C GLY A 562 -3.10 -48.16 -42.03
N LYS A 563 -2.00 -48.41 -42.76
CA LYS A 563 -0.67 -47.86 -42.50
C LYS A 563 -0.36 -46.98 -43.70
N ASP A 564 -0.62 -45.67 -43.57
CA ASP A 564 -0.05 -44.69 -44.49
C ASP A 564 1.30 -44.19 -43.93
N LYS A 565 2.28 -44.44 -44.80
CA LYS A 565 3.68 -44.02 -44.94
C LYS A 565 4.31 -43.02 -43.96
N LYS A 566 5.43 -43.47 -43.39
CA LYS A 566 6.68 -42.70 -43.32
C LYS A 566 7.21 -42.44 -44.73
N GLY A 567 7.63 -41.22 -45.02
CA GLY A 567 8.73 -40.95 -45.95
C GLY A 567 10.03 -40.83 -45.15
N LYS A 568 11.04 -41.61 -45.50
CA LYS A 568 12.43 -41.45 -45.04
C LYS A 568 13.36 -41.58 -46.26
N SER A 569 14.47 -40.85 -46.18
CA SER A 569 15.70 -40.86 -46.98
C SER A 569 15.71 -40.24 -48.39
N GLY A 570 16.44 -39.11 -48.48
CA GLY A 570 17.36 -38.80 -49.57
C GLY A 570 18.61 -38.17 -48.96
N LYS A 571 19.75 -38.85 -49.08
CA LYS A 571 21.11 -38.35 -48.79
C LYS A 571 21.78 -38.15 -50.15
N PHE A 572 22.48 -37.03 -50.32
CA PHE A 572 23.51 -36.68 -51.32
C PHE A 572 23.15 -36.46 -52.80
N GLY A 573 23.65 -35.33 -53.35
CA GLY A 573 24.03 -35.27 -54.76
C GLY A 573 24.17 -33.93 -55.49
N LYS A 574 24.61 -32.82 -54.88
CA LYS A 574 25.57 -31.81 -55.41
C LYS A 574 25.56 -30.53 -54.58
#